data_AF-A0A1F7GY76-F1
#
_entry.id   AF-A0A1F7GY76-F1
#
_cell.length_a   1.000
_cell.length_b   1.000
_cell.length_c   1.000
_cell.angle_alpha   90.00
_cell.angle_beta   90.00
_cell.angle_gamma   90.00
#
_symmetry.space_group_name_H-M   'P 1'
#
loop_
_entity.id
_entity.type
_entity.pdbx_description
1 polymer ?
#
loop_
_entity_poly.entity_id
_entity_poly.type
_entity_poly.pdbx_seq_one_letter_code
_entity_poly.pdbx_strand_id
1 'polypeptide(L)'
;MKLIAFKKLEKYLIVWIKALLLFAIFIYLLANVLSSQLISPLYFQLVKEDKKAVARFLNKIKDLAMFPSFLEMNKIIYGNSLEQEVFSEDNKRKEAIAEHESLLQKNPKSRDALCNLYLLYYEDGNETKAEEYLNRAKEVDPSLR
;
A
#
# COMPACT_ATOMS: atom_id res chain seq x y z
N MET A 1 31.98 13.51 -59.99
CA MET A 1 31.27 14.42 -59.06
C MET A 1 30.15 13.72 -58.27
N LYS A 2 29.25 12.94 -58.91
CA LYS A 2 28.15 12.23 -58.23
C LYS A 2 28.58 11.21 -57.15
N LEU A 3 29.67 10.47 -57.37
CA LEU A 3 30.17 9.46 -56.42
C LEU A 3 30.63 10.04 -55.07
N ILE A 4 31.20 11.26 -55.09
CA ILE A 4 31.68 11.95 -53.88
C ILE A 4 30.50 12.46 -53.05
N ALA A 5 29.46 12.97 -53.69
CA ALA A 5 28.23 13.41 -53.03
C ALA A 5 27.48 12.23 -52.38
N PHE A 6 27.43 11.08 -53.06
CA PHE A 6 26.83 9.85 -52.53
C PHE A 6 27.55 9.35 -51.27
N LYS A 7 28.88 9.26 -51.29
CA LYS A 7 29.68 8.87 -50.13
C LYS A 7 29.55 9.83 -48.95
N LYS A 8 29.34 11.13 -49.24
CA LYS A 8 29.07 12.15 -48.21
C LYS A 8 27.68 11.95 -47.57
N LEU A 9 26.67 11.62 -48.39
CA LEU A 9 25.32 11.32 -47.94
C LEU A 9 25.27 10.06 -47.05
N GLU A 10 25.96 8.98 -47.45
CA GLU A 10 26.10 7.77 -46.61
C GLU A 10 26.72 8.07 -45.25
N LYS A 11 27.76 8.92 -45.22
CA LYS A 11 28.39 9.34 -43.97
C LYS A 11 27.42 10.08 -43.05
N TYR A 12 26.60 11.00 -43.60
CA TYR A 12 25.58 11.69 -42.81
C TYR A 12 24.50 10.72 -42.32
N LEU A 13 24.05 9.79 -43.16
CA LEU A 13 23.06 8.79 -42.79
C LEU A 13 23.54 7.94 -41.62
N ILE A 14 24.79 7.48 -41.66
CA ILE A 14 25.41 6.71 -40.56
C ILE A 14 25.46 7.53 -39.26
N VAL A 15 25.76 8.82 -39.34
CA VAL A 15 25.77 9.71 -38.16
C VAL A 15 24.37 9.87 -37.57
N TRP A 16 23.34 10.08 -38.40
CA TRP A 16 21.96 10.19 -37.94
C TRP A 16 21.41 8.89 -37.35
N ILE A 17 21.74 7.74 -37.96
CA ILE A 17 21.37 6.42 -37.40
C ILE A 17 22.01 6.26 -36.02
N LYS A 18 23.30 6.59 -35.86
CA LYS A 18 23.96 6.54 -34.54
C LYS A 18 23.32 7.48 -33.52
N ALA A 19 22.98 8.71 -33.94
CA ALA A 19 22.32 9.67 -33.06
C ALA A 19 20.94 9.18 -32.62
N LEU A 20 20.14 8.62 -33.54
CA LEU A 20 18.85 8.01 -33.23
C LEU A 20 18.99 6.84 -32.24
N LEU A 21 19.98 5.97 -32.46
CA LEU A 21 20.24 4.84 -31.55
C LEU A 21 20.63 5.32 -30.15
N LEU A 22 21.51 6.31 -30.04
CA LEU A 22 21.88 6.89 -28.74
C LEU A 22 20.68 7.54 -28.05
N PHE A 23 19.83 8.24 -28.80
CA PHE A 23 18.60 8.83 -28.28
C PHE A 23 17.60 7.76 -27.79
N ALA A 24 17.44 6.67 -28.54
CA ALA A 24 16.59 5.55 -28.13
C ALA A 24 17.11 4.86 -26.85
N ILE A 25 18.43 4.64 -26.74
CA ILE A 25 19.06 4.12 -25.51
C ILE A 25 18.84 5.08 -24.34
N PHE A 26 19.00 6.39 -24.56
CA PHE A 26 18.76 7.40 -23.54
C PHE A 26 17.31 7.36 -23.04
N ILE A 27 16.32 7.30 -23.95
CA ILE A 27 14.91 7.16 -23.58
C ILE A 27 14.68 5.88 -22.79
N TYR A 28 15.24 4.75 -23.23
CA TYR A 28 15.10 3.47 -22.55
C TYR A 28 15.66 3.52 -21.12
N LEU A 29 16.86 4.09 -20.93
CA LEU A 29 17.46 4.26 -19.61
C LEU A 29 16.64 5.22 -18.74
N LEU A 30 16.16 6.32 -19.31
CA LEU A 30 15.30 7.26 -18.59
C LEU A 30 13.99 6.60 -18.16
N ALA A 31 13.35 5.84 -19.04
CA ALA A 31 12.15 5.08 -18.74
C ALA A 31 12.40 4.07 -17.61
N ASN A 32 13.54 3.38 -17.61
CA ASN A 32 13.91 2.47 -16.52
C ASN A 32 14.11 3.19 -15.19
N VAL A 33 14.78 4.33 -15.17
CA VAL A 33 14.96 5.14 -13.95
C VAL A 33 13.63 5.64 -13.41
N LEU A 34 12.73 6.11 -14.30
CA LEU A 34 11.38 6.53 -13.89
C LEU A 34 10.56 5.35 -13.36
N SER A 35 10.63 4.20 -14.05
CA SER A 35 9.92 2.99 -13.65
C SER A 35 10.41 2.45 -12.30
N SER A 36 11.72 2.54 -12.02
CA SER A 36 12.26 2.07 -10.74
C SER A 36 11.78 2.88 -9.54
N GLN A 37 11.39 4.15 -9.74
CA GLN A 37 10.81 4.96 -8.66
C GLN A 37 9.37 4.56 -8.30
N LEU A 38 8.69 3.78 -9.16
CA LEU A 38 7.33 3.29 -8.90
C LEU A 38 7.31 2.01 -8.05
N ILE A 39 8.48 1.42 -7.75
CA ILE A 39 8.56 0.22 -6.92
C ILE A 39 8.23 0.59 -5.47
N SER A 40 7.29 -0.15 -4.86
CA SER A 40 6.92 0.05 -3.47
C SER A 40 8.16 -0.04 -2.54
N PRO A 41 8.38 0.94 -1.64
CA PRO A 41 9.47 0.88 -0.66
C PRO A 41 9.45 -0.39 0.20
N LEU A 42 8.28 -1.01 0.35
CA LEU A 42 8.11 -2.29 1.06
C LEU A 42 8.98 -3.41 0.45
N TYR A 43 9.15 -3.43 -0.87
CA TYR A 43 9.96 -4.44 -1.55
C TYR A 43 11.40 -4.45 -1.03
N PHE A 44 12.03 -3.28 -0.90
CA PHE A 44 13.40 -3.18 -0.41
C PHE A 44 13.53 -3.58 1.07
N GLN A 45 12.48 -3.42 1.86
CA GLN A 45 12.48 -3.85 3.26
C GLN A 45 12.32 -5.37 3.37
N LEU A 46 11.50 -5.99 2.51
CA LEU A 46 11.39 -7.45 2.41
C LEU A 46 12.71 -8.09 2.00
N VAL A 47 13.41 -7.51 1.03
CA VAL A 47 14.74 -7.98 0.59
C VAL A 47 15.80 -7.88 1.70
N LYS A 48 15.62 -6.96 2.65
CA LYS A 48 16.50 -6.79 3.82
C LYS A 48 16.11 -7.68 5.01
N GLU A 49 15.19 -8.62 4.81
CA GLU A 49 14.70 -9.53 5.87
C GLU A 49 14.12 -8.78 7.08
N ASP A 50 13.53 -7.60 6.85
CA ASP A 50 12.86 -6.84 7.91
C ASP A 50 11.57 -7.56 8.32
N LYS A 51 11.57 -8.18 9.49
CA LYS A 51 10.42 -8.87 10.09
C LYS A 51 9.15 -7.99 10.08
N LYS A 52 9.27 -6.69 10.37
CA LYS A 52 8.12 -5.78 10.38
C LYS A 52 7.55 -5.58 8.97
N ALA A 53 8.41 -5.55 7.96
CA ALA A 53 7.99 -5.47 6.57
C ALA A 53 7.28 -6.75 6.13
N VAL A 54 7.79 -7.92 6.56
CA VAL A 54 7.13 -9.21 6.33
C VAL A 54 5.76 -9.23 7.01
N ALA A 55 5.67 -8.80 8.27
CA ALA A 55 4.39 -8.72 8.99
C ALA A 55 3.39 -7.81 8.26
N ARG A 56 3.81 -6.62 7.80
CA ARG A 56 2.98 -5.71 6.99
C ARG A 56 2.54 -6.33 5.67
N PHE A 57 3.44 -7.04 4.98
CA PHE A 57 3.12 -7.72 3.74
C PHE A 57 2.08 -8.83 3.96
N LEU A 58 2.31 -9.69 4.96
CA LEU A 58 1.41 -10.77 5.33
C LEU A 58 0.03 -10.25 5.74
N ASN A 59 -0.03 -9.15 6.52
CA ASN A 59 -1.29 -8.50 6.88
C ASN A 59 -2.06 -8.03 5.64
N LYS A 60 -1.38 -7.46 4.62
CA LYS A 60 -2.02 -7.01 3.37
C LYS A 60 -2.60 -8.14 2.53
N ILE A 61 -2.05 -9.35 2.64
CA ILE A 61 -2.51 -10.50 1.87
C ILE A 61 -3.40 -11.46 2.69
N LYS A 62 -3.78 -11.09 3.92
CA LYS A 62 -4.46 -11.98 4.89
C LYS A 62 -5.75 -12.61 4.36
N ASP A 63 -6.43 -11.93 3.44
CA ASP A 63 -7.69 -12.39 2.84
C ASP A 63 -7.48 -13.24 1.58
N LEU A 64 -6.23 -13.43 1.12
CA LEU A 64 -5.90 -14.27 -0.03
C LEU A 64 -5.73 -15.73 0.38
N ALA A 65 -6.16 -16.66 -0.48
CA ALA A 65 -6.07 -18.10 -0.24
C ALA A 65 -4.65 -18.61 0.06
N MET A 66 -3.62 -17.91 -0.42
CA MET A 66 -2.21 -18.25 -0.21
C MET A 66 -1.67 -17.85 1.18
N PHE A 67 -2.39 -16.99 1.93
CA PHE A 67 -1.91 -16.43 3.18
C PHE A 67 -1.45 -17.48 4.21
N PRO A 68 -2.20 -18.56 4.50
CA PRO A 68 -1.79 -19.53 5.51
C PRO A 68 -0.43 -20.17 5.18
N SER A 69 -0.20 -20.48 3.90
CA SER A 69 1.08 -21.04 3.44
C SER A 69 2.21 -20.03 3.60
N PHE A 70 2.00 -18.77 3.25
CA PHE A 70 2.99 -17.71 3.37
C PHE A 70 3.31 -17.41 4.84
N LEU A 71 2.30 -17.39 5.71
CA LEU A 71 2.48 -17.19 7.14
C LEU A 71 3.35 -18.31 7.74
N GLU A 72 3.03 -19.57 7.49
CA GLU A 72 3.78 -20.71 8.02
C GLU A 72 5.23 -20.74 7.51
N MET A 73 5.44 -20.48 6.21
CA MET A 73 6.79 -20.38 5.65
C MET A 73 7.62 -19.30 6.35
N ASN A 74 7.03 -18.14 6.64
CA ASN A 74 7.74 -17.04 7.29
C ASN A 74 7.88 -17.26 8.81
N LYS A 75 6.98 -17.99 9.47
CA LYS A 75 7.13 -18.38 10.89
C LYS A 75 8.34 -19.29 11.12
N ILE A 76 8.75 -20.08 10.13
CA ILE A 76 10.01 -20.85 10.20
C ILE A 76 11.21 -19.91 10.32
N ILE A 77 11.17 -18.74 9.68
CA ILE A 77 12.28 -17.76 9.65
C ILE A 77 12.23 -16.84 10.88
N TYR A 78 11.06 -16.27 11.19
CA TYR A 78 10.91 -15.20 12.20
C TYR A 78 10.30 -15.66 13.53
N GLY A 79 9.97 -16.95 13.63
CA GLY A 79 9.33 -17.56 14.79
C GLY A 79 7.85 -17.24 14.94
N ASN A 80 7.23 -17.88 15.94
CA ASN A 80 5.79 -17.79 16.19
C ASN A 80 5.30 -16.38 16.57
N SER A 81 6.20 -15.49 17.01
CA SER A 81 5.84 -14.09 17.30
C SER A 81 5.44 -13.29 16.06
N LEU A 82 5.77 -13.78 14.85
CA LEU A 82 5.39 -13.13 13.60
C LEU A 82 3.86 -13.01 13.46
N GLU A 83 3.13 -14.05 13.82
CA GLU A 83 1.68 -14.08 13.70
C GLU A 83 1.01 -12.99 14.54
N GLN A 84 1.48 -12.80 15.78
CA GLN A 84 1.02 -11.70 16.63
C GLN A 84 1.27 -10.33 15.99
N GLU A 85 2.40 -10.16 15.30
CA GLU A 85 2.76 -8.92 14.64
C GLU A 85 1.90 -8.67 13.39
N VAL A 86 1.58 -9.73 12.63
CA VAL A 86 0.68 -9.69 11.46
C VAL A 86 -0.73 -9.22 11.84
N PHE A 87 -1.25 -9.68 12.97
CA PHE A 87 -2.61 -9.34 13.44
C PHE A 87 -2.64 -8.20 14.46
N SER A 88 -1.49 -7.57 14.75
CA SER A 88 -1.38 -6.57 15.83
C SER A 88 -2.31 -5.37 15.63
N GLU A 89 -2.40 -4.84 14.42
CA GLU A 89 -3.28 -3.71 14.11
C GLU A 89 -4.76 -4.09 14.16
N ASP A 90 -5.12 -5.29 13.71
CA ASP A 90 -6.49 -5.81 13.80
C ASP A 90 -6.92 -5.98 15.28
N ASN A 91 -6.01 -6.47 16.12
CA ASN A 91 -6.26 -6.66 17.54
C ASN A 91 -6.43 -5.31 18.26
N LYS A 92 -5.53 -4.35 18.01
CA LYS A 92 -5.66 -2.99 18.57
C LYS A 92 -6.97 -2.32 18.15
N ARG A 93 -7.39 -2.50 16.89
CA ARG A 93 -8.67 -1.98 16.40
C ARG A 93 -9.85 -2.58 17.17
N LYS A 94 -9.85 -3.89 17.37
CA LYS A 94 -10.90 -4.59 18.16
C LYS A 94 -10.94 -4.11 19.60
N GLU A 95 -9.79 -3.91 20.23
CA GLU A 95 -9.68 -3.36 21.59
C GLU A 95 -10.24 -1.95 21.66
N ALA A 96 -9.87 -1.07 20.71
CA ALA A 96 -10.37 0.30 20.65
C ALA A 96 -11.89 0.36 20.42
N ILE A 97 -12.42 -0.52 19.56
CA ILE A 97 -13.88 -0.66 19.36
C ILE A 97 -14.55 -1.04 20.70
N ALA A 98 -14.04 -2.05 21.40
CA ALA A 98 -14.60 -2.49 22.67
C ALA A 98 -14.57 -1.39 23.75
N GLU A 99 -13.49 -0.60 23.79
CA GLU A 99 -13.38 0.55 24.71
C GLU A 99 -14.46 1.59 24.43
N HIS A 100 -14.63 2.00 23.16
CA HIS A 100 -15.64 2.99 22.80
C HIS A 100 -17.07 2.46 22.96
N GLU A 101 -17.31 1.18 22.70
CA GLU A 101 -18.61 0.54 22.99
C GLU A 101 -18.91 0.57 24.49
N SER A 102 -17.92 0.34 25.36
CA SER A 102 -18.09 0.48 26.81
C SER A 102 -18.35 1.94 27.23
N LEU A 103 -17.72 2.92 26.59
CA LEU A 103 -18.02 4.34 26.83
C LEU A 103 -19.47 4.68 26.46
N LEU A 104 -20.00 4.11 25.37
CA LEU A 104 -21.40 4.29 24.99
C LEU A 104 -22.39 3.64 25.94
N GLN A 105 -22.02 2.55 26.61
CA GLN A 105 -22.87 1.98 27.67
C GLN A 105 -23.06 2.96 28.84
N LYS A 106 -22.02 3.75 29.16
CA LYS A 106 -22.06 4.76 30.24
C LYS A 106 -22.67 6.09 29.78
N ASN A 107 -22.39 6.49 28.54
CA ASN A 107 -22.94 7.68 27.92
C ASN A 107 -23.39 7.38 26.47
N PRO A 108 -24.65 6.96 26.28
CA PRO A 108 -25.16 6.57 24.97
C PRO A 108 -25.16 7.67 23.92
N LYS A 109 -25.06 8.94 24.35
CA LYS A 109 -25.03 10.14 23.49
C LYS A 109 -23.65 10.78 23.44
N SER A 110 -22.59 10.03 23.72
CA SER A 110 -21.23 10.52 23.55
C SER A 110 -20.90 10.66 22.06
N ARG A 111 -20.95 11.89 21.55
CA ARG A 111 -20.58 12.24 20.17
C ARG A 111 -19.22 11.65 19.81
N ASP A 112 -18.21 11.87 20.65
CA ASP A 112 -16.84 11.46 20.34
C ASP A 112 -16.70 9.94 20.26
N ALA A 113 -17.36 9.19 21.15
CA ALA A 113 -17.33 7.72 21.07
C ALA A 113 -18.04 7.20 19.82
N LEU A 114 -19.17 7.81 19.42
CA LEU A 114 -19.86 7.47 18.17
C LEU A 114 -19.00 7.77 16.93
N CYS A 115 -18.34 8.94 16.90
CA CYS A 115 -17.43 9.31 15.81
C CYS A 115 -16.20 8.39 15.73
N ASN A 116 -15.62 8.01 16.87
CA ASN A 116 -14.47 7.10 16.88
C ASN A 116 -14.86 5.69 16.42
N LEU A 117 -16.04 5.20 16.82
CA LEU A 117 -16.55 3.91 16.32
C LEU A 117 -16.82 3.97 14.81
N TYR A 118 -17.41 5.06 14.31
CA TYR A 118 -17.55 5.27 12.86
C TYR A 118 -16.19 5.14 12.16
N LEU A 119 -15.17 5.87 12.60
CA LEU A 119 -13.85 5.83 11.98
C LEU A 119 -13.23 4.43 12.03
N LEU A 120 -13.29 3.77 13.19
CA LEU A 120 -12.71 2.44 13.38
C LEU A 120 -13.35 1.39 12.47
N TYR A 121 -14.68 1.39 12.34
CA TYR A 121 -15.41 0.49 11.44
C TYR A 121 -15.26 0.86 9.97
N TYR A 122 -15.12 2.16 9.65
CA TYR A 122 -14.84 2.62 8.29
C TYR A 122 -13.46 2.12 7.82
N GLU A 123 -12.44 2.26 8.66
CA GLU A 123 -11.10 1.73 8.40
C GLU A 123 -11.03 0.20 8.35
N ASP A 124 -11.92 -0.49 9.06
CA ASP A 124 -12.07 -1.95 9.00
C ASP A 124 -12.74 -2.42 7.68
N GLY A 125 -13.27 -1.49 6.88
CA GLY A 125 -14.07 -1.78 5.69
C GLY A 125 -15.50 -2.24 6.01
N ASN A 126 -15.93 -2.16 7.27
CA ASN A 126 -17.30 -2.48 7.69
C ASN A 126 -18.20 -1.26 7.53
N GLU A 127 -18.53 -0.94 6.28
CA GLU A 127 -19.32 0.24 5.91
C GLU A 127 -20.69 0.28 6.61
N THR A 128 -21.34 -0.89 6.75
CA THR A 128 -22.65 -0.99 7.41
C THR A 128 -22.60 -0.49 8.85
N LYS A 129 -21.65 -0.99 9.66
CA LYS A 129 -21.51 -0.54 11.05
C LYS A 129 -20.99 0.89 11.13
N ALA A 130 -20.08 1.27 10.24
CA ALA A 130 -19.59 2.64 10.18
C ALA A 130 -20.77 3.61 10.00
N GLU A 131 -21.62 3.38 9.02
CA GLU A 131 -22.78 4.24 8.73
C GLU A 131 -23.80 4.25 9.87
N GLU A 132 -24.04 3.11 10.53
CA GLU A 132 -24.86 3.06 11.75
C GLU A 132 -24.35 4.02 12.83
N TYR A 133 -23.05 3.96 13.15
CA TYR A 133 -22.45 4.83 14.17
C TYR A 133 -22.40 6.30 13.74
N LEU A 134 -22.19 6.58 12.45
CA LEU A 134 -22.24 7.94 11.91
C LEU A 134 -23.65 8.54 12.04
N ASN A 135 -24.68 7.78 11.70
CA ASN A 135 -26.07 8.23 11.81
C ASN A 135 -26.43 8.55 13.27
N ARG A 136 -26.05 7.68 14.20
CA ARG A 136 -26.20 7.95 15.64
C ARG A 136 -25.41 9.19 16.09
N ALA A 137 -24.21 9.40 15.56
CA ALA A 137 -23.43 10.61 15.85
C ALA A 137 -24.15 11.87 15.35
N LYS A 138 -24.75 11.83 14.14
CA LYS A 138 -25.53 12.93 13.55
C LYS A 138 -26.83 13.21 14.32
N GLU A 139 -27.46 12.21 14.90
CA GLU A 139 -28.61 12.41 15.80
C GLU A 139 -28.22 13.17 17.08
N VAL A 140 -27.00 12.98 17.57
CA VAL A 140 -26.46 13.67 18.75
C VAL A 140 -25.96 15.07 18.38
N ASP A 141 -25.27 15.21 17.25
CA ASP A 141 -24.72 16.46 16.74
C ASP A 141 -25.06 16.61 15.24
N PRO A 142 -26.18 17.27 14.91
CA PRO A 142 -26.61 17.49 13.53
C PRO A 142 -25.67 18.39 12.71
N SER A 143 -24.65 19.00 13.32
CA SER A 143 -23.65 19.80 12.60
C SER A 143 -22.59 18.95 11.89
N LEU A 144 -22.51 17.65 12.22
CA LEU A 144 -21.71 16.66 11.50
C LEU A 144 -22.23 16.51 10.07
N ARG A 145 -21.42 16.94 9.09
CA ARG A 145 -21.73 16.83 7.66
C ARG A 145 -21.35 15.45 7.14
#